data_AF-B1VZS7-F1
#
_entry.id   AF-B1VZS7-F1
#
_cell.length_a   1.000
_cell.length_b   1.000
_cell.length_c   1.000
_cell.angle_alpha   90.00
_cell.angle_beta   90.00
_cell.angle_gamma   90.00
#
_symmetry.space_group_name_H-M   'P 1'
#
loop_
_entity.id
_entity.type
_entity.pdbx_description
1 polymer ?
#
loop_
_entity_poly.entity_id
_entity_poly.type
_entity_poly.pdbx_seq_one_letter_code
_entity_poly.pdbx_strand_id
1 'polypeptide(L)'
;MRGSEPDSRRRAGRANRIHVVSDVHGNTEALARAGDGADALICLGDLVLFLDYADHSRGIFPDLFGRENADRIVALRTARRYDEARAFGRELWAGRDRNTEILGAVRKQYAELFAAFPTPTYATYGNVDVPDLWPEYARPGTTVLDGERAEIGGRVFGFVGGGLRTPMNTPYEIGDEEYAAKVEALGEVDVLCSHIPPEVPELTYDTVARRFEAGQHRPAGGDPRHPPPVRAFRPCSPAVGPPDAHRDHRVRQRRPLRLDRNTLGAQLVTAGRRAVDRSAPGTR
;
A
#
# COMPACT_ATOMS: atom_id res chain seq x y z
N MET A 1 34.94 -32.52 -21.22
CA MET A 1 34.76 -31.15 -20.71
C MET A 1 33.42 -31.08 -20.00
N ARG A 2 33.41 -30.80 -18.70
CA ARG A 2 32.22 -30.85 -17.84
C ARG A 2 31.38 -29.60 -18.04
N GLY A 3 30.08 -29.81 -18.24
CA GLY A 3 29.09 -28.75 -18.43
C GLY A 3 28.95 -27.84 -17.22
N SER A 4 28.81 -26.55 -17.52
CA SER A 4 28.50 -25.47 -16.61
C SER A 4 27.00 -25.48 -16.25
N GLU A 5 26.63 -26.24 -15.21
CA GLU A 5 25.35 -26.09 -14.50
C GLU A 5 25.58 -25.84 -12.99
N PRO A 6 25.81 -24.59 -12.53
CA PRO A 6 25.77 -24.30 -11.10
C PRO A 6 24.72 -23.26 -10.66
N ASP A 7 24.05 -22.55 -11.56
CA ASP A 7 23.29 -21.35 -11.18
C ASP A 7 21.83 -21.64 -10.74
N SER A 8 21.15 -22.58 -11.42
CA SER A 8 19.77 -22.96 -11.10
C SER A 8 19.62 -23.64 -9.73
N ARG A 9 20.59 -24.48 -9.34
CA ARG A 9 20.62 -25.14 -8.03
C ARG A 9 21.01 -24.19 -6.88
N ARG A 10 21.77 -23.12 -7.15
CA ARG A 10 22.13 -22.09 -6.15
C ARG A 10 20.95 -21.19 -5.77
N ARG A 11 20.02 -20.92 -6.71
CA ARG A 11 18.78 -20.19 -6.43
C ARG A 11 17.77 -21.01 -5.61
N ALA A 12 17.75 -22.33 -5.78
CA ALA A 12 16.77 -23.23 -5.16
C ALA A 12 16.81 -23.32 -3.61
N GLY A 13 17.86 -22.78 -2.96
CA GLY A 13 18.03 -22.78 -1.51
C GLY A 13 17.97 -21.41 -0.82
N ARG A 14 17.71 -20.32 -1.54
CA ARG A 14 17.55 -18.98 -0.93
C ARG A 14 16.06 -18.67 -0.75
N ALA A 15 15.69 -18.25 0.45
CA ALA A 15 14.38 -17.64 0.69
C ALA A 15 14.14 -16.49 -0.29
N ASN A 16 13.02 -16.52 -1.01
CA ASN A 16 12.60 -15.40 -1.86
C ASN A 16 12.29 -14.20 -0.97
N ARG A 17 12.91 -13.06 -1.30
CA ARG A 17 12.72 -11.79 -0.61
C ARG A 17 11.70 -10.96 -1.37
N ILE A 18 10.53 -10.79 -0.77
CA ILE A 18 9.47 -9.94 -1.32
C ILE A 18 9.41 -8.66 -0.51
N HIS A 19 9.46 -7.53 -1.21
CA HIS A 19 9.17 -6.22 -0.62
C HIS A 19 7.72 -5.86 -0.91
N VAL A 20 7.07 -5.20 0.05
CA VAL A 20 5.67 -4.76 -0.08
C VAL A 20 5.59 -3.27 0.21
N VAL A 21 4.91 -2.54 -0.66
CA VAL A 21 4.66 -1.10 -0.54
C VAL A 21 3.18 -0.80 -0.75
N SER A 22 2.71 0.29 -0.15
CA SER A 22 1.37 0.86 -0.31
C SER A 22 1.48 2.38 -0.18
N ASP A 23 0.41 3.11 -0.52
CA ASP A 23 0.30 4.56 -0.29
C ASP A 23 1.46 5.32 -0.95
N VAL A 24 1.72 5.00 -2.22
CA VAL A 24 2.88 5.50 -2.96
C VAL A 24 2.78 7.01 -3.19
N HIS A 25 1.58 7.50 -3.49
CA HIS A 25 1.22 8.92 -3.65
C HIS A 25 2.30 9.73 -4.38
N GLY A 26 2.58 9.37 -5.63
CA GLY A 26 3.48 10.11 -6.51
C GLY A 26 4.97 10.02 -6.14
N ASN A 27 5.36 9.24 -5.15
CA ASN A 27 6.76 9.13 -4.72
C ASN A 27 7.56 8.14 -5.59
N THR A 28 7.87 8.58 -6.81
CA THR A 28 8.60 7.81 -7.84
C THR A 28 10.00 7.39 -7.38
N GLU A 29 10.73 8.27 -6.70
CA GLU A 29 12.11 8.01 -6.26
C GLU A 29 12.18 6.89 -5.21
N ALA A 30 11.30 6.95 -4.21
CA ALA A 30 11.27 5.90 -3.20
C ALA A 30 10.59 4.62 -3.70
N LEU A 31 9.73 4.70 -4.72
CA LEU A 31 9.19 3.54 -5.42
C LEU A 31 10.31 2.79 -6.18
N ALA A 32 11.16 3.52 -6.90
CA ALA A 32 12.30 2.93 -7.60
C ALA A 32 13.25 2.20 -6.64
N ARG A 33 13.53 2.81 -5.48
CA ARG A 33 14.35 2.20 -4.42
C ARG A 33 13.64 1.07 -3.66
N ALA A 34 12.33 0.88 -3.83
CA ALA A 34 11.59 -0.18 -3.14
C ALA A 34 12.01 -1.58 -3.56
N GLY A 35 12.57 -1.73 -4.76
CA GLY A 35 13.10 -2.99 -5.26
C GLY A 35 14.48 -3.37 -4.71
N ASP A 36 15.17 -2.47 -4.00
CA ASP A 36 16.57 -2.67 -3.64
C ASP A 36 16.78 -3.91 -2.77
N GLY A 37 17.41 -4.93 -3.38
CA GLY A 37 17.70 -6.21 -2.75
C GLY A 37 16.54 -7.20 -2.70
N ALA A 38 15.36 -6.86 -3.23
CA ALA A 38 14.21 -7.75 -3.36
C ALA A 38 14.31 -8.64 -4.60
N ASP A 39 13.73 -9.84 -4.51
CA ASP A 39 13.53 -10.73 -5.66
C ASP A 39 12.21 -10.38 -6.39
N ALA A 40 11.25 -9.73 -5.72
CA ALA A 40 10.03 -9.17 -6.28
C ALA A 40 9.46 -8.04 -5.41
N LEU A 41 8.76 -7.09 -6.04
CA LEU A 41 7.96 -6.06 -5.37
C LEU A 41 6.46 -6.39 -5.45
N ILE A 42 5.74 -6.16 -4.35
CA ILE A 42 4.28 -6.09 -4.32
C ILE A 42 3.87 -4.64 -4.04
N CYS A 43 3.02 -4.07 -4.88
CA CYS A 43 2.48 -2.73 -4.71
C CYS A 43 0.97 -2.78 -4.47
N LEU A 44 0.51 -2.29 -3.32
CA LEU A 44 -0.89 -2.33 -2.88
C LEU A 44 -1.61 -1.00 -3.17
N GLY A 45 -1.28 -0.35 -4.28
CA GLY A 45 -2.02 0.81 -4.79
C GLY A 45 -1.74 2.14 -4.10
N ASP A 46 -2.65 3.06 -4.34
CA ASP A 46 -2.59 4.49 -4.02
C ASP A 46 -1.36 5.15 -4.64
N LEU A 47 -1.25 5.01 -5.96
CA LEU A 47 -0.17 5.60 -6.76
C LEU A 47 -0.36 7.10 -6.95
N VAL A 48 -1.60 7.55 -7.17
CA VAL A 48 -1.89 8.96 -7.49
C VAL A 48 -1.70 9.87 -6.27
N LEU A 49 -0.99 10.99 -6.48
CA LEU A 49 -0.95 12.12 -5.55
C LEU A 49 -1.90 13.22 -6.01
N PHE A 50 -3.11 13.25 -5.46
CA PHE A 50 -4.06 14.31 -5.77
C PHE A 50 -3.74 15.61 -5.02
N LEU A 51 -3.46 15.53 -3.72
CA LEU A 51 -3.15 16.69 -2.87
C LEU A 51 -2.31 16.22 -1.68
N ASP A 52 -1.14 16.82 -1.50
CA ASP A 52 -0.28 16.60 -0.34
C ASP A 52 -0.68 17.56 0.80
N TYR A 53 -0.92 17.01 2.00
CA TYR A 53 -1.33 17.78 3.19
C TYR A 53 -0.14 18.35 3.99
N ALA A 54 1.08 17.92 3.70
CA ALA A 54 2.30 18.44 4.32
C ALA A 54 2.98 19.48 3.42
N ASP A 55 2.97 19.26 2.11
CA ASP A 55 3.51 20.18 1.12
C ASP A 55 2.48 20.53 0.04
N HIS A 56 1.75 21.63 0.26
CA HIS A 56 0.65 22.05 -0.61
C HIS A 56 1.08 22.48 -2.01
N SER A 57 2.38 22.46 -2.32
CA SER A 57 2.86 22.68 -3.69
C SER A 57 2.82 21.41 -4.55
N ARG A 58 2.55 20.24 -3.96
CA ARG A 58 2.64 18.94 -4.65
C ARG A 58 1.28 18.30 -4.93
N GLY A 59 1.19 17.66 -6.10
CA GLY A 59 0.06 16.85 -6.53
C GLY A 59 -0.81 17.52 -7.60
N ILE A 60 -1.81 16.79 -8.07
CA ILE A 60 -2.70 17.24 -9.17
C ILE A 60 -3.43 18.54 -8.81
N PHE A 61 -3.86 18.69 -7.57
CA PHE A 61 -4.67 19.85 -7.16
C PHE A 61 -3.93 21.18 -7.30
N PRO A 62 -2.73 21.38 -6.71
CA PRO A 62 -1.97 22.61 -6.93
C PRO A 62 -1.52 22.81 -8.39
N ASP A 63 -1.30 21.73 -9.16
CA ASP A 63 -1.00 21.85 -10.60
C ASP A 63 -2.17 22.44 -11.39
N LEU A 64 -3.42 22.09 -11.02
CA LEU A 64 -4.63 22.54 -11.73
C LEU A 64 -5.16 23.89 -11.23
N PHE A 65 -4.98 24.19 -9.94
CA PHE A 65 -5.63 25.31 -9.26
C PHE A 65 -4.67 26.28 -8.57
N GLY A 66 -3.38 25.99 -8.52
CA GLY A 66 -2.39 26.81 -7.83
C GLY A 66 -2.28 26.52 -6.33
N ARG A 67 -1.12 26.91 -5.78
CA ARG A 67 -0.73 26.63 -4.39
C ARG A 67 -1.63 27.36 -3.38
N GLU A 68 -2.07 28.58 -3.67
CA GLU A 68 -2.93 29.35 -2.75
C GLU A 68 -4.28 28.67 -2.53
N ASN A 69 -4.82 28.07 -3.60
CA ASN A 69 -6.07 27.30 -3.50
C ASN A 69 -5.85 25.98 -2.77
N ALA A 70 -4.67 25.36 -2.91
CA ALA A 70 -4.28 24.18 -2.13
C ALA A 70 -4.18 24.52 -0.63
N ASP A 71 -3.53 25.63 -0.27
CA ASP A 71 -3.47 26.14 1.11
C ASP A 71 -4.89 26.31 1.68
N ARG A 72 -5.80 26.94 0.92
CA ARG A 72 -7.18 27.19 1.35
C ARG A 72 -7.99 25.92 1.55
N ILE A 73 -7.95 24.97 0.60
CA ILE A 73 -8.74 23.73 0.73
C ILE A 73 -8.23 22.86 1.88
N VAL A 74 -6.91 22.79 2.09
CA VAL A 74 -6.32 22.05 3.22
C VAL A 74 -6.70 22.69 4.55
N ALA A 75 -6.65 24.03 4.66
CA ALA A 75 -7.07 24.74 5.86
C ALA A 75 -8.54 24.47 6.22
N LEU A 76 -9.45 24.51 5.24
CA LEU A 76 -10.88 24.20 5.47
C LEU A 76 -11.09 22.76 5.93
N ARG A 77 -10.44 21.78 5.28
CA ARG A 77 -10.54 20.36 5.65
C ARG A 77 -9.95 20.06 7.03
N THR A 78 -8.82 20.68 7.35
CA THR A 78 -8.15 20.55 8.67
C THR A 78 -9.02 21.13 9.79
N ALA A 79 -9.69 22.25 9.53
CA ALA A 79 -10.67 22.85 10.43
C ALA A 79 -12.03 22.12 10.46
N ARG A 80 -12.18 20.98 9.74
CA ARG A 80 -13.42 20.20 9.60
C ARG A 80 -14.59 20.99 9.00
N ARG A 81 -14.31 22.07 8.26
CA ARG A 81 -15.31 22.91 7.57
C ARG A 81 -15.64 22.30 6.20
N TYR A 82 -16.20 21.09 6.21
CA TYR A 82 -16.38 20.28 5.00
C TYR A 82 -17.39 20.87 3.99
N ASP A 83 -18.46 21.52 4.47
CA ASP A 83 -19.41 22.19 3.58
C ASP A 83 -18.77 23.33 2.78
N GLU A 84 -17.95 24.13 3.46
CA GLU A 84 -17.22 25.22 2.84
C GLU A 84 -16.12 24.71 1.89
N ALA A 85 -15.42 23.64 2.27
CA ALA A 85 -14.48 22.96 1.38
C ALA A 85 -15.17 22.44 0.11
N ARG A 86 -16.38 21.89 0.23
CA ARG A 86 -17.20 21.45 -0.92
C ARG A 86 -17.65 22.62 -1.77
N ALA A 87 -18.12 23.71 -1.17
CA ALA A 87 -18.53 24.92 -1.90
C ALA A 87 -17.36 25.51 -2.69
N PHE A 88 -16.22 25.70 -2.02
CA PHE A 88 -15.00 26.18 -2.65
C PHE A 88 -14.52 25.24 -3.78
N GLY A 89 -14.58 23.92 -3.57
CA GLY A 89 -14.29 22.96 -4.64
C GLY A 89 -15.21 23.09 -5.86
N ARG A 90 -16.52 23.31 -5.65
CA ARG A 90 -17.46 23.54 -6.75
C ARG A 90 -17.15 24.82 -7.53
N GLU A 91 -16.74 25.88 -6.84
CA GLU A 91 -16.32 27.14 -7.47
C GLU A 91 -15.09 26.93 -8.36
N LEU A 92 -14.07 26.20 -7.89
CA LEU A 92 -12.86 25.92 -8.67
C LEU A 92 -13.13 25.11 -9.95
N TRP A 93 -14.09 24.19 -9.90
CA TRP A 93 -14.49 23.37 -11.04
C TRP A 93 -15.52 24.04 -11.96
N ALA A 94 -16.05 25.20 -11.59
CA ALA A 94 -17.08 25.87 -12.38
C ALA A 94 -16.55 26.21 -13.79
N GLY A 95 -17.25 25.74 -14.82
CA GLY A 95 -16.88 25.95 -16.22
C GLY A 95 -15.71 25.09 -16.73
N ARG A 96 -15.24 24.11 -15.95
CA ARG A 96 -14.14 23.20 -16.32
C ARG A 96 -14.66 21.77 -16.53
N ASP A 97 -13.99 21.03 -17.40
CA ASP A 97 -14.23 19.59 -17.53
C ASP A 97 -13.38 18.83 -16.51
N ARG A 98 -13.99 18.59 -15.34
CA ARG A 98 -13.34 17.93 -14.21
C ARG A 98 -12.73 16.58 -14.58
N ASN A 99 -13.45 15.75 -15.34
CA ASN A 99 -13.00 14.39 -15.62
C ASN A 99 -11.81 14.42 -16.57
N THR A 100 -11.91 15.19 -17.65
CA THR A 100 -10.82 15.32 -18.64
C THR A 100 -9.54 15.86 -18.01
N GLU A 101 -9.64 16.89 -17.18
CA GLU A 101 -8.46 17.49 -16.53
C GLU A 101 -7.82 16.56 -15.50
N ILE A 102 -8.61 15.89 -14.65
CA ILE A 102 -8.08 14.94 -13.66
C ILE A 102 -7.42 13.76 -14.39
N LEU A 103 -8.08 13.16 -15.38
CA LEU A 103 -7.53 12.02 -16.12
C LEU A 103 -6.25 12.42 -16.85
N GLY A 104 -6.20 13.62 -17.45
CA GLY A 104 -4.98 14.15 -18.06
C GLY A 104 -3.82 14.27 -17.08
N ALA A 105 -4.08 14.72 -15.84
CA ALA A 105 -3.06 14.82 -14.80
C ALA A 105 -2.63 13.45 -14.24
N VAL A 106 -3.59 12.54 -14.02
CA VAL A 106 -3.31 11.14 -13.60
C VAL A 106 -2.41 10.43 -14.62
N ARG A 107 -2.71 10.58 -15.92
CA ARG A 107 -1.91 10.01 -17.01
C ARG A 107 -0.45 10.45 -16.99
N LYS A 108 -0.17 11.71 -16.60
CA LYS A 108 1.20 12.22 -16.44
C LYS A 108 1.90 11.53 -15.27
N GLN A 109 1.25 11.43 -14.11
CA GLN A 109 1.83 10.74 -12.95
C GLN A 109 2.08 9.25 -13.24
N TYR A 110 1.15 8.55 -13.91
CA TYR A 110 1.34 7.14 -14.28
C TYR A 110 2.51 6.91 -15.22
N ALA A 111 2.78 7.81 -16.16
CA ALA A 111 3.94 7.67 -17.03
C ALA A 111 5.25 7.58 -16.23
N GLU A 112 5.39 8.39 -15.19
CA GLU A 112 6.56 8.40 -14.31
C GLU A 112 6.56 7.24 -13.31
N LEU A 113 5.43 6.98 -12.66
CA LEU A 113 5.28 5.93 -11.65
C LEU A 113 5.50 4.54 -12.22
N PHE A 114 4.90 4.22 -13.37
CA PHE A 114 5.10 2.92 -14.00
C PHE A 114 6.51 2.76 -14.59
N ALA A 115 7.15 3.86 -14.99
CA ALA A 115 8.56 3.83 -15.39
C ALA A 115 9.50 3.57 -14.20
N ALA A 116 9.09 3.95 -12.99
CA ALA A 116 9.84 3.76 -11.76
C ALA A 116 9.66 2.38 -11.11
N PHE A 117 8.69 1.55 -11.56
CA PHE A 117 8.47 0.23 -10.97
C PHE A 117 9.71 -0.67 -11.15
N PRO A 118 10.19 -1.29 -10.06
CA PRO A 118 11.18 -2.36 -10.15
C PRO A 118 10.63 -3.59 -10.91
N THR A 119 11.51 -4.41 -11.45
CA THR A 119 11.13 -5.67 -12.10
C THR A 119 11.68 -6.87 -11.31
N PRO A 120 10.86 -7.87 -10.96
CA PRO A 120 9.40 -7.96 -11.19
C PRO A 120 8.57 -7.21 -10.12
N THR A 121 7.45 -6.61 -10.55
CA THR A 121 6.42 -6.01 -9.69
C THR A 121 5.07 -6.69 -9.92
N TYR A 122 4.36 -6.96 -8.82
CA TYR A 122 2.95 -7.37 -8.80
C TYR A 122 2.13 -6.26 -8.13
N ALA A 123 1.16 -5.70 -8.83
CA ALA A 123 0.46 -4.50 -8.39
C ALA A 123 -1.06 -4.72 -8.35
N THR A 124 -1.71 -4.18 -7.33
CA THR A 124 -3.15 -3.96 -7.29
C THR A 124 -3.44 -2.49 -6.96
N TYR A 125 -4.63 -2.00 -7.27
CA TYR A 125 -4.95 -0.58 -7.19
C TYR A 125 -5.62 -0.19 -5.87
N GLY A 126 -5.44 1.08 -5.48
CA GLY A 126 -6.11 1.69 -4.35
C GLY A 126 -7.25 2.62 -4.77
N ASN A 127 -7.83 3.34 -3.82
CA ASN A 127 -9.07 4.09 -4.03
C ASN A 127 -8.90 5.36 -4.87
N VAL A 128 -7.68 5.90 -4.93
CA VAL A 128 -7.34 7.09 -5.72
C VAL A 128 -6.79 6.76 -7.11
N ASP A 129 -6.53 5.48 -7.37
CA ASP A 129 -6.02 5.01 -8.67
C ASP A 129 -7.14 4.88 -9.69
N VAL A 130 -6.78 4.58 -10.94
CA VAL A 130 -7.66 4.50 -12.12
C VAL A 130 -7.27 3.23 -12.87
N PRO A 131 -7.70 2.04 -12.41
CA PRO A 131 -7.26 0.74 -12.90
C PRO A 131 -7.44 0.55 -14.41
N ASP A 132 -8.49 1.12 -15.01
CA ASP A 132 -8.74 1.01 -16.45
C ASP A 132 -7.60 1.59 -17.31
N LEU A 133 -6.83 2.53 -16.75
CA LEU A 133 -5.67 3.12 -17.42
C LEU A 133 -4.39 2.28 -17.26
N TRP A 134 -4.29 1.44 -16.23
CA TRP A 134 -3.05 0.74 -15.91
C TRP A 134 -2.51 -0.16 -17.04
N PRO A 135 -3.35 -0.86 -17.83
CA PRO A 135 -2.87 -1.63 -18.99
C PRO A 135 -2.10 -0.79 -20.03
N GLU A 136 -2.36 0.50 -20.13
CA GLU A 136 -1.64 1.40 -21.04
C GLU A 136 -0.20 1.69 -20.58
N TYR A 137 0.09 1.52 -19.28
CA TYR A 137 1.37 1.85 -18.66
C TYR A 137 2.16 0.63 -18.19
N ALA A 138 1.49 -0.50 -17.96
CA ALA A 138 2.13 -1.75 -17.57
C ALA A 138 3.19 -2.16 -18.61
N ARG A 139 4.42 -2.40 -18.12
CA ARG A 139 5.57 -2.80 -18.94
C ARG A 139 5.92 -4.26 -18.67
N PRO A 140 6.71 -4.91 -19.54
CA PRO A 140 7.27 -6.22 -19.23
C PRO A 140 7.94 -6.22 -17.85
N GLY A 141 7.49 -7.11 -16.96
CA GLY A 141 7.93 -7.17 -15.57
C GLY A 141 6.99 -6.52 -14.55
N THR A 142 5.93 -5.83 -14.98
CA THR A 142 4.83 -5.36 -14.11
C THR A 142 3.58 -6.18 -14.40
N THR A 143 3.06 -6.86 -13.38
CA THR A 143 1.83 -7.65 -13.46
C THR A 143 0.76 -6.97 -12.60
N VAL A 144 -0.33 -6.53 -13.23
CA VAL A 144 -1.49 -5.95 -12.55
C VAL A 144 -2.48 -7.08 -12.24
N LEU A 145 -2.98 -7.12 -11.00
CA LEU A 145 -3.86 -8.19 -10.50
C LEU A 145 -5.01 -7.59 -9.67
N ASP A 146 -6.25 -7.99 -9.96
CA ASP A 146 -7.44 -7.67 -9.16
C ASP A 146 -8.48 -8.80 -9.23
N GLY A 147 -8.78 -9.43 -8.08
CA GLY A 147 -9.55 -10.68 -8.06
C GLY A 147 -8.78 -11.87 -8.64
N GLU A 148 -7.46 -11.72 -8.80
CA GLU A 148 -6.58 -12.67 -9.46
C GLU A 148 -5.47 -13.18 -8.54
N ARG A 149 -4.84 -14.27 -8.94
CA ARG A 149 -3.79 -14.96 -8.18
C ARG A 149 -2.48 -14.98 -8.95
N ALA A 150 -1.36 -14.99 -8.23
CA ALA A 150 -0.04 -15.22 -8.78
C ALA A 150 0.80 -16.11 -7.87
N GLU A 151 1.61 -17.00 -8.47
CA GLU A 151 2.61 -17.76 -7.73
C GLU A 151 3.92 -16.96 -7.66
N ILE A 152 4.35 -16.62 -6.44
CA ILE A 152 5.58 -15.86 -6.20
C ILE A 152 6.46 -16.64 -5.23
N GLY A 153 7.57 -17.14 -5.73
CA GLY A 153 8.55 -17.83 -4.91
C GLY A 153 8.03 -19.12 -4.25
N GLY A 154 7.13 -19.85 -4.92
CA GLY A 154 6.56 -21.11 -4.46
C GLY A 154 5.39 -20.97 -3.48
N ARG A 155 4.74 -19.80 -3.44
CA ARG A 155 3.51 -19.54 -2.67
C ARG A 155 2.49 -18.83 -3.55
N VAL A 156 1.21 -19.07 -3.28
CA VAL A 156 0.08 -18.47 -3.99
C VAL A 156 -0.36 -17.18 -3.29
N PHE A 157 -0.28 -16.08 -4.00
CA PHE A 157 -0.74 -14.77 -3.57
C PHE A 157 -2.05 -14.43 -4.28
N GLY A 158 -3.06 -13.99 -3.55
CA GLY A 158 -4.29 -13.42 -4.09
C GLY A 158 -4.29 -11.90 -3.96
N PHE A 159 -4.79 -11.19 -4.95
CA PHE A 159 -4.77 -9.72 -5.01
C PHE A 159 -6.18 -9.15 -5.12
N VAL A 160 -6.50 -8.16 -4.28
CA VAL A 160 -7.78 -7.44 -4.33
C VAL A 160 -7.54 -5.94 -4.21
N GLY A 161 -7.95 -5.21 -5.24
CA GLY A 161 -7.87 -3.75 -5.29
C GLY A 161 -9.16 -3.08 -4.84
N GLY A 162 -9.13 -1.75 -4.82
CA GLY A 162 -10.28 -0.89 -4.54
C GLY A 162 -10.28 -0.26 -3.14
N GLY A 163 -11.14 0.74 -2.96
CA GLY A 163 -11.37 1.42 -1.68
C GLY A 163 -12.73 1.13 -1.06
N LEU A 164 -12.82 1.23 0.27
CA LEU A 164 -14.14 1.28 0.93
C LEU A 164 -14.79 2.62 0.63
N ARG A 165 -16.13 2.65 0.58
CA ARG A 165 -16.87 3.91 0.45
C ARG A 165 -16.59 4.82 1.64
N THR A 166 -16.10 6.03 1.36
CA THR A 166 -15.79 7.04 2.37
C THR A 166 -16.54 8.34 2.08
N PRO A 167 -16.70 9.24 3.06
CA PRO A 167 -17.23 10.59 2.80
C PRO A 167 -16.39 11.41 1.81
N MET A 168 -15.18 10.96 1.47
CA MET A 168 -14.31 11.60 0.47
C MET A 168 -14.75 11.30 -0.97
N ASN A 169 -15.55 10.23 -1.18
CA ASN A 169 -16.15 9.84 -2.46
C ASN A 169 -15.09 9.83 -3.59
N THR A 170 -14.00 9.10 -3.36
CA THR A 170 -12.93 8.96 -4.35
C THR A 170 -13.36 8.05 -5.50
N PRO A 171 -12.75 8.17 -6.70
CA PRO A 171 -13.31 7.60 -7.92
C PRO A 171 -13.44 6.06 -7.94
N TYR A 172 -12.61 5.32 -7.20
CA TYR A 172 -12.62 3.84 -7.18
C TYR A 172 -12.90 3.25 -5.80
N GLU A 173 -13.87 3.85 -5.11
CA GLU A 173 -14.52 3.22 -3.95
C GLU A 173 -15.55 2.19 -4.43
N ILE A 174 -15.36 0.92 -4.07
CA ILE A 174 -16.22 -0.19 -4.47
C ILE A 174 -17.18 -0.57 -3.34
N GLY A 175 -18.29 -1.21 -3.70
CA GLY A 175 -19.27 -1.68 -2.72
C GLY A 175 -18.80 -2.94 -2.00
N ASP A 176 -19.30 -3.16 -0.78
CA ASP A 176 -18.95 -4.33 0.04
C ASP A 176 -19.20 -5.67 -0.68
N GLU A 177 -20.31 -5.77 -1.41
CA GLU A 177 -20.66 -6.96 -2.20
C GLU A 177 -19.67 -7.21 -3.35
N GLU A 178 -19.24 -6.14 -4.03
CA GLU A 178 -18.25 -6.24 -5.12
C GLU A 178 -16.89 -6.69 -4.57
N TYR A 179 -16.46 -6.10 -3.45
CA TYR A 179 -15.22 -6.49 -2.79
C TYR A 179 -15.28 -7.95 -2.30
N ALA A 180 -16.39 -8.36 -1.69
CA ALA A 180 -16.60 -9.74 -1.25
C ALA A 180 -16.52 -10.72 -2.43
N ALA A 181 -17.16 -10.41 -3.56
CA ALA A 181 -17.10 -11.24 -4.76
C ALA A 181 -15.67 -11.42 -5.28
N LYS A 182 -14.85 -10.37 -5.24
CA LYS A 182 -13.42 -10.46 -5.61
C LYS A 182 -12.65 -11.39 -4.67
N VAL A 183 -12.87 -11.26 -3.36
CA VAL A 183 -12.25 -12.14 -2.36
C VAL A 183 -12.69 -13.60 -2.54
N GLU A 184 -13.96 -13.84 -2.83
CA GLU A 184 -14.47 -15.19 -3.10
C GLU A 184 -13.87 -15.80 -4.36
N ALA A 185 -13.70 -15.02 -5.44
CA ALA A 185 -13.04 -15.46 -6.67
C ALA A 185 -11.59 -15.91 -6.43
N LEU A 186 -10.91 -15.33 -5.43
CA LEU A 186 -9.56 -15.72 -5.03
C LEU A 186 -9.46 -17.08 -4.35
N GLY A 187 -10.55 -17.73 -3.92
CA GLY A 187 -10.54 -19.01 -3.18
C GLY A 187 -9.37 -19.17 -2.19
N GLU A 188 -8.75 -20.35 -2.12
CA GLU A 188 -7.63 -20.58 -1.17
C GLU A 188 -6.31 -19.99 -1.66
N VAL A 189 -5.70 -19.11 -0.85
CA VAL A 189 -4.38 -18.51 -1.10
C VAL A 189 -3.52 -18.58 0.16
N ASP A 190 -2.20 -18.70 -0.01
CA ASP A 190 -1.26 -18.62 1.11
C ASP A 190 -1.19 -17.21 1.70
N VAL A 191 -1.35 -16.22 0.82
CA VAL A 191 -1.19 -14.81 1.12
C VAL A 191 -2.27 -13.99 0.44
N LEU A 192 -2.95 -13.12 1.20
CA LEU A 192 -3.87 -12.11 0.67
C LEU A 192 -3.20 -10.73 0.63
N CYS A 193 -3.18 -10.13 -0.55
CA CYS A 193 -2.71 -8.78 -0.84
C CYS A 193 -3.91 -7.89 -1.14
N SER A 194 -4.37 -7.12 -0.16
CA SER A 194 -5.48 -6.17 -0.35
C SER A 194 -5.04 -4.74 -0.12
N HIS A 195 -5.67 -3.80 -0.83
CA HIS A 195 -5.55 -2.38 -0.50
C HIS A 195 -6.36 -2.01 0.75
N ILE A 196 -7.53 -2.62 0.96
CA ILE A 196 -8.32 -2.41 2.18
C ILE A 196 -7.79 -3.30 3.30
N PRO A 197 -7.52 -2.78 4.51
CA PRO A 197 -7.06 -3.60 5.63
C PRO A 197 -8.19 -4.48 6.17
N PRO A 198 -7.87 -5.69 6.68
CA PRO A 198 -8.86 -6.50 7.40
C PRO A 198 -9.32 -5.81 8.69
N GLU A 199 -10.58 -5.98 9.13
CA GLU A 199 -11.10 -5.45 10.41
C GLU A 199 -10.52 -6.20 11.62
N VAL A 200 -9.23 -5.97 11.82
CA VAL A 200 -8.45 -6.39 12.96
C VAL A 200 -7.97 -5.09 13.62
N PRO A 201 -8.31 -4.83 14.90
CA PRO A 201 -8.02 -3.55 15.56
C PRO A 201 -6.55 -3.12 15.49
N GLU A 202 -5.62 -4.08 15.51
CA GLU A 202 -4.18 -3.85 15.38
C GLU A 202 -3.75 -3.42 13.97
N LEU A 203 -4.61 -3.66 12.96
CA LEU A 203 -4.35 -3.39 11.56
C LEU A 203 -5.12 -2.18 11.03
N THR A 204 -6.23 -1.79 11.65
CA THR A 204 -7.08 -0.66 11.26
C THR A 204 -6.69 0.69 11.87
N TYR A 205 -5.72 0.77 12.76
CA TYR A 205 -5.29 2.06 13.31
C TYR A 205 -4.27 2.77 12.39
N ASP A 206 -4.66 3.91 11.83
CA ASP A 206 -3.75 4.83 11.16
C ASP A 206 -3.02 5.69 12.20
N THR A 207 -1.71 5.50 12.31
CA THR A 207 -0.86 6.23 13.25
C THR A 207 -0.53 7.65 12.79
N VAL A 208 -0.73 7.98 11.52
CA VAL A 208 -0.51 9.34 10.99
C VAL A 208 -1.75 10.19 11.25
N ALA A 209 -2.94 9.74 10.83
CA ALA A 209 -4.19 10.43 11.17
C ALA A 209 -4.64 10.20 12.63
N ARG A 210 -3.97 9.31 13.36
CA ARG A 210 -4.24 8.92 14.76
C ARG A 210 -5.69 8.49 14.99
N ARG A 211 -6.27 7.78 14.02
CA ARG A 211 -7.66 7.30 14.05
C ARG A 211 -7.75 5.87 13.55
N PHE A 212 -8.82 5.19 13.92
CA PHE A 212 -9.19 3.93 13.29
C PHE A 212 -9.78 4.20 11.91
N GLU A 213 -9.25 3.52 10.90
CA GLU A 213 -9.86 3.40 9.58
C GLU A 213 -10.92 2.29 9.63
N ALA A 214 -11.91 2.39 8.75
CA ALA A 214 -12.84 1.28 8.56
C ALA A 214 -12.04 0.10 7.98
N GLY A 215 -12.02 -1.03 8.69
CA GLY A 215 -11.54 -2.30 8.13
C GLY A 215 -12.68 -3.07 7.49
N GLN A 216 -12.36 -4.09 6.69
CA GLN A 216 -13.39 -4.95 6.10
C GLN A 216 -14.10 -5.79 7.19
N HIS A 217 -15.42 -5.67 7.32
CA HIS A 217 -16.17 -6.59 8.18
C HIS A 217 -16.07 -8.01 7.62
N ARG A 218 -15.71 -8.97 8.46
CA ARG A 218 -15.71 -10.37 8.06
C ARG A 218 -17.14 -10.75 7.66
N PRO A 219 -17.38 -11.35 6.47
CA PRO A 219 -18.71 -11.87 6.17
C PRO A 219 -19.09 -12.92 7.23
N ALA A 220 -20.29 -12.76 7.80
CA ALA A 220 -20.86 -13.66 8.79
C ALA A 220 -21.18 -15.02 8.13
N GLY A 221 -20.17 -15.88 7.99
CA GLY A 221 -20.34 -17.19 7.35
C GLY A 221 -19.17 -18.18 7.51
N GLY A 222 -17.95 -17.71 7.83
CA GLY A 222 -16.84 -18.64 8.11
C GLY A 222 -17.00 -19.32 9.48
N ASP A 223 -16.78 -20.64 9.56
CA ASP A 223 -16.73 -21.37 10.84
C ASP A 223 -15.61 -20.75 11.73
N PRO A 224 -15.90 -20.25 12.94
CA PRO A 224 -14.89 -19.71 13.84
C PRO A 224 -13.82 -20.74 14.26
N ARG A 225 -14.05 -22.03 14.02
CA ARG A 225 -13.13 -23.13 14.38
C ARG A 225 -12.10 -23.46 13.30
N HIS A 226 -12.27 -22.97 12.06
CA HIS A 226 -11.34 -23.19 10.94
C HIS A 226 -11.09 -21.87 10.20
N PRO A 227 -10.20 -20.99 10.73
CA PRO A 227 -9.72 -19.87 9.94
C PRO A 227 -8.95 -20.41 8.73
N PRO A 228 -9.11 -19.84 7.52
CA PRO A 228 -8.24 -20.22 6.41
C PRO A 228 -6.81 -19.82 6.80
N PRO A 229 -5.77 -20.57 6.39
CA PRO A 229 -4.37 -20.30 6.76
C PRO A 229 -3.81 -19.08 5.99
N VAL A 230 -4.59 -18.00 5.89
CA VAL A 230 -4.27 -16.83 5.10
C VAL A 230 -3.35 -15.92 5.90
N ARG A 231 -2.13 -15.71 5.41
CA ARG A 231 -1.29 -14.59 5.87
C ARG A 231 -1.69 -13.34 5.09
N ALA A 232 -2.40 -12.41 5.71
CA ALA A 232 -2.74 -11.14 5.08
C ALA A 232 -1.55 -10.16 5.13
N PHE A 233 -1.24 -9.51 4.00
CA PHE A 233 -0.39 -8.31 4.00
C PHE A 233 -1.24 -7.06 4.18
N ARG A 234 -0.80 -6.19 5.11
CA ARG A 234 -1.44 -4.92 5.49
C ARG A 234 -0.83 -3.75 4.70
N PRO A 235 -1.64 -2.89 4.07
CA PRO A 235 -1.39 -1.46 3.99
C PRO A 235 -1.83 -0.80 5.30
N CYS A 236 -0.91 -0.15 6.01
CA CYS A 236 -1.19 0.93 6.99
C CYS A 236 0.08 1.33 7.76
N SER A 237 0.06 2.56 8.27
CA SER A 237 1.11 3.31 8.95
C SER A 237 1.90 2.60 10.07
N PRO A 238 3.18 3.00 10.32
CA PRO A 238 4.12 2.23 11.14
C PRO A 238 3.83 2.24 12.63
N ALA A 239 4.17 1.13 13.30
CA ALA A 239 4.21 1.02 14.75
C ALA A 239 5.30 1.91 15.37
N VAL A 240 4.92 2.55 16.49
CA VAL A 240 5.63 3.33 17.52
C VAL A 240 7.17 3.45 17.44
N GLY A 241 7.63 4.70 17.34
CA GLY A 241 8.89 5.24 17.86
C GLY A 241 8.70 6.76 18.09
N PRO A 242 9.41 7.40 19.05
CA PRO A 242 9.18 8.81 19.37
C PRO A 242 9.46 9.71 18.14
N PRO A 243 8.78 10.86 18.03
CA PRO A 243 8.91 11.75 16.88
C PRO A 243 10.31 12.37 16.88
N ASP A 244 11.08 12.06 15.85
CA ASP A 244 12.29 12.79 15.50
C ASP A 244 11.93 13.73 14.35
N ALA A 245 12.15 15.03 14.52
CA ALA A 245 11.67 16.11 13.67
C ALA A 245 12.35 16.19 12.27
N HIS A 246 13.00 15.11 11.82
CA HIS A 246 13.80 15.06 10.59
C HIS A 246 13.65 13.74 9.79
N ARG A 247 12.48 13.09 9.79
CA ARG A 247 12.30 11.84 9.01
C ARG A 247 11.82 12.09 7.58
N ASP A 248 12.76 11.89 6.66
CA ASP A 248 12.60 11.74 5.20
C ASP A 248 11.34 10.96 4.74
N HIS A 249 10.80 11.44 3.62
CA HIS A 249 9.72 10.88 2.80
C HIS A 249 10.01 9.47 2.25
N ARG A 250 10.00 8.47 3.13
CA ARG A 250 10.12 7.07 2.72
C ARG A 250 8.77 6.57 2.19
N VAL A 251 8.78 6.01 0.97
CA VAL A 251 7.82 4.95 0.61
C VAL A 251 7.80 3.94 1.75
N ARG A 252 6.61 3.59 2.22
CA ARG A 252 6.41 2.82 3.44
C ARG A 252 6.81 1.36 3.22
N GLN A 253 8.11 1.08 3.26
CA GLN A 253 8.67 -0.27 3.13
C GLN A 253 8.54 -1.04 4.45
N ARG A 254 7.93 -2.23 4.39
CA ARG A 254 8.08 -3.23 5.47
C ARG A 254 9.46 -3.89 5.38
N ARG A 255 9.96 -4.42 6.50
CA ARG A 255 11.14 -5.29 6.49
C ARG A 255 10.91 -6.48 5.55
N PRO A 256 11.93 -6.91 4.79
CA PRO A 256 11.81 -8.03 3.87
C PRO A 256 11.32 -9.30 4.56
N LEU A 257 10.25 -9.90 4.03
CA LEU A 257 9.84 -11.23 4.44
C LEU A 257 10.80 -12.23 3.78
N ARG A 258 11.48 -13.05 4.60
CA ARG A 258 12.20 -14.23 4.12
C ARG A 258 11.24 -15.41 4.15
N LEU A 259 10.84 -15.89 2.98
CA LEU A 259 10.00 -17.08 2.85
C LEU A 259 10.90 -18.32 2.84
N ASP A 260 11.23 -18.88 4.01
CA ASP A 260 11.89 -20.20 4.09
C ASP A 260 10.86 -21.34 4.00
N ARG A 261 11.26 -22.45 3.37
CA ARG A 261 10.44 -23.65 3.12
C ARG A 261 10.01 -24.42 4.38
N ASN A 262 10.57 -24.10 5.56
CA ASN A 262 10.45 -24.96 6.76
C ASN A 262 9.98 -24.27 8.06
N THR A 263 9.41 -23.06 8.03
CA THR A 263 9.06 -22.35 9.29
C THR A 263 7.57 -22.47 9.65
N LEU A 264 7.24 -23.51 10.41
CA LEU A 264 6.17 -23.48 11.42
C LEU A 264 6.60 -22.49 12.52
N GLY A 265 5.78 -21.46 12.78
CA GLY A 265 6.00 -20.53 13.88
C GLY A 265 6.08 -19.06 13.45
N ALA A 266 5.11 -18.28 13.92
CA ALA A 266 5.24 -16.83 13.99
C ALA A 266 6.45 -16.47 14.87
N GLN A 267 7.34 -15.60 14.39
CA GLN A 267 8.29 -14.92 15.25
C GLN A 267 8.21 -13.42 15.01
N LEU A 268 7.46 -12.78 15.91
CA LEU A 268 7.60 -11.38 16.25
C LEU A 268 8.92 -11.25 17.02
N VAL A 269 10.02 -10.91 16.34
CA VAL A 269 11.31 -10.64 17.02
C VAL A 269 11.37 -9.17 17.41
N THR A 270 11.04 -8.87 18.66
CA THR A 270 11.41 -7.63 19.35
C THR A 270 12.87 -7.70 19.76
N ALA A 271 13.75 -7.05 19.01
CA ALA A 271 15.14 -6.83 19.44
C ALA A 271 15.25 -5.43 20.06
N GLY A 272 15.43 -5.37 21.39
CA GLY A 272 15.87 -4.12 22.03
C GLY A 272 15.53 -3.91 23.50
N ARG A 273 15.91 -4.80 24.42
CA ARG A 273 16.42 -4.36 25.74
C ARG A 273 17.59 -5.23 26.14
N ARG A 274 18.74 -4.58 26.30
CA ARG A 274 19.94 -5.15 26.93
C ARG A 274 19.56 -5.64 28.32
N ALA A 275 20.03 -6.84 28.66
CA ALA A 275 20.11 -7.33 30.02
C ALA A 275 20.85 -6.29 30.87
N VAL A 276 20.17 -5.77 31.90
CA VAL A 276 20.85 -5.21 33.06
C VAL A 276 20.99 -6.38 34.01
N ASP A 277 22.19 -6.94 34.02
CA ASP A 277 22.68 -7.80 35.08
C ASP A 277 22.67 -6.98 36.39
N ARG A 278 21.79 -7.35 37.32
CA ARG A 278 21.86 -6.89 38.72
C ARG A 278 22.39 -8.05 39.56
N SER A 279 23.67 -8.32 39.39
CA SER A 279 24.48 -8.96 40.41
C SER A 279 24.83 -7.90 41.47
N ALA A 280 24.19 -8.00 42.64
CA ALA A 280 24.76 -7.50 43.88
C ALA A 280 25.35 -8.70 44.62
N PRO A 281 26.59 -8.58 45.12
CA PRO A 281 26.82 -8.75 46.55
C PRO A 281 27.64 -7.58 47.11
N GLY A 282 27.47 -7.34 48.41
CA GLY A 282 27.81 -6.09 49.09
C GLY A 282 29.29 -5.85 49.38
N THR A 283 29.60 -4.67 49.93
CA THR A 283 30.33 -4.49 51.20
C THR A 283 30.57 -3.01 51.47
N ARG A 284 29.86 -2.46 52.47
CA ARG A 284 30.37 -1.86 53.72
C ARG A 284 29.29 -1.00 54.36
#